data_AF-A0A9D7SNU4-F1
#
_entry.id   AF-A0A9D7SNU4-F1
#
_cell.length_a   1.000
_cell.length_b   1.000
_cell.length_c   1.000
_cell.angle_alpha   90.00
_cell.angle_beta   90.00
_cell.angle_gamma   90.00
#
_symmetry.space_group_name_H-M   'P 1'
#
loop_
_entity.id
_entity.type
_entity.pdbx_description
1 polymer ?
#
loop_
_entity_poly.entity_id
_entity_poly.type
_entity_poly.pdbx_seq_one_letter_code
_entity_poly.pdbx_strand_id
1 'polypeptide(L)'
;MAKADTSPPGESSTASFESALRELEAIVQAMETGDTSLEAALASYERGVALVRQCQDTLAAAERKLQMLESGVLRDLAIAGDDSAENGAERR
;
A
#
# COMPACT_ATOMS: atom_id res chain seq x y z
N MET A 1 22.71 11.40 21.62
CA MET A 1 22.26 12.10 20.40
C MET A 1 21.53 11.08 19.54
N ALA A 2 20.20 11.23 19.41
CA ALA A 2 19.33 10.27 18.73
C ALA A 2 19.64 10.25 17.23
N LYS A 3 19.80 9.06 16.66
CA LYS A 3 20.03 8.89 15.23
C LYS A 3 18.77 9.31 14.47
N ALA A 4 18.98 10.19 13.49
CA ALA A 4 17.98 10.59 12.53
C ALA A 4 17.43 9.35 11.81
N ASP A 5 16.11 9.20 11.89
CA ASP A 5 15.32 8.23 11.17
C ASP A 5 15.33 8.63 9.68
N THR A 6 16.22 8.00 8.92
CA THR A 6 16.26 8.09 7.46
C THR A 6 15.80 6.75 6.91
N SER A 7 14.54 6.38 7.14
CA SER A 7 13.90 5.27 6.41
C SER A 7 13.07 5.82 5.24
N PRO A 8 13.10 5.17 4.06
CA PRO A 8 12.28 5.58 2.92
C PRO A 8 10.78 5.52 3.28
N PRO A 9 9.93 6.37 2.66
CA PRO A 9 8.49 6.50 2.95
C PRO A 9 7.65 5.30 2.45
N GLY A 10 8.09 4.07 2.75
CA GLY A 10 7.46 2.80 2.39
C GLY A 10 7.66 1.69 3.42
N GLU A 11 8.71 1.73 4.24
CA GLU A 11 8.94 0.68 5.25
C GLU A 11 7.92 0.68 6.38
N SER A 12 7.48 1.87 6.83
CA SER A 12 6.52 2.00 7.94
C SER A 12 5.15 1.39 7.61
N SER A 13 4.67 1.58 6.37
CA SER A 13 3.38 1.02 5.92
C SER A 13 3.43 -0.50 5.78
N THR A 14 4.52 -1.05 5.27
CA THR A 14 4.71 -2.51 5.17
C THR A 14 4.78 -3.15 6.56
N ALA A 15 5.56 -2.55 7.48
CA ALA A 15 5.61 -3.03 8.86
C ALA A 15 4.24 -2.96 9.55
N SER A 16 3.47 -1.91 9.28
CA SER A 16 2.09 -1.76 9.78
C SER A 16 1.16 -2.84 9.22
N PHE A 17 1.26 -3.16 7.93
CA PHE A 17 0.49 -4.23 7.28
C PHE A 17 0.82 -5.60 7.89
N GLU A 18 2.10 -5.96 7.99
CA GLU A 18 2.50 -7.26 8.56
C GLU A 18 2.10 -7.41 10.03
N SER A 19 2.12 -6.31 10.79
CA SER A 19 1.65 -6.30 12.17
C SER A 19 0.14 -6.54 12.23
N ALA A 20 -0.64 -5.84 11.40
CA ALA A 20 -2.09 -5.98 11.36
C ALA A 20 -2.51 -7.39 10.90
N LEU A 21 -1.80 -7.96 9.92
CA LEU A 21 -2.04 -9.32 9.45
C LEU A 21 -1.76 -10.36 10.54
N ARG A 22 -0.62 -10.25 11.25
CA ARG A 22 -0.29 -11.16 12.36
C ARG A 22 -1.32 -11.10 13.49
N GLU A 23 -1.82 -9.92 13.80
CA GLU A 23 -2.86 -9.77 14.82
C GLU A 23 -4.18 -10.42 14.36
N LEU A 24 -4.54 -10.26 13.09
CA LEU A 24 -5.74 -10.88 12.52
C LEU A 24 -5.65 -12.42 12.55
N GLU A 25 -4.49 -12.99 12.19
CA GLU A 25 -4.23 -14.43 12.29
C GLU A 25 -4.39 -14.95 13.71
N ALA A 26 -3.85 -14.22 14.70
CA ALA A 26 -3.98 -14.58 16.11
C ALA A 26 -5.45 -14.55 16.58
N ILE A 27 -6.23 -13.57 16.13
CA ILE A 27 -7.66 -13.47 16.43
C ILE A 27 -8.42 -14.65 15.82
N VAL A 28 -8.19 -14.96 14.54
CA VAL A 28 -8.84 -16.11 13.86
C VAL A 28 -8.51 -17.40 14.61
N GLN A 29 -7.24 -17.61 14.94
CA GLN A 29 -6.81 -18.79 15.68
C GLN A 29 -7.46 -18.89 17.06
N ALA A 30 -7.62 -17.77 17.77
CA ALA A 30 -8.34 -17.73 19.04
C ALA A 30 -9.84 -18.01 18.90
N MET A 31 -10.46 -17.63 17.78
CA MET A 31 -11.86 -17.94 17.50
C MET A 31 -12.06 -19.42 17.15
N GLU A 32 -11.08 -20.05 16.50
CA GLU A 32 -11.13 -21.47 16.11
C GLU A 32 -10.98 -22.44 17.29
N THR A 33 -10.30 -22.04 18.37
CA THR A 33 -10.14 -22.90 19.57
C THR A 33 -11.44 -23.08 20.35
N GLY A 34 -12.47 -22.26 20.11
CA GLY A 34 -13.83 -22.45 20.62
C GLY A 34 -14.04 -22.17 22.12
N ASP A 35 -13.00 -21.82 22.87
CA ASP A 35 -13.05 -21.51 24.32
C ASP A 35 -13.21 -20.00 24.57
N THR A 36 -14.11 -19.36 23.82
CA THR A 36 -14.30 -17.91 23.85
C THR A 36 -15.74 -17.57 24.26
N SER A 37 -15.90 -16.69 25.24
CA SER A 37 -17.23 -16.19 25.62
C SER A 37 -17.87 -15.39 24.49
N LEU A 38 -19.20 -15.25 24.48
CA LEU A 38 -19.91 -14.48 23.46
C LEU A 38 -19.39 -13.03 23.35
N GLU A 39 -19.14 -12.37 24.48
CA GLU A 39 -18.60 -11.01 24.50
C GLU A 39 -17.20 -10.93 23.89
N ALA A 40 -16.33 -11.89 24.23
CA ALA A 40 -15.00 -11.96 23.65
C ALA A 40 -15.03 -12.30 22.16
N ALA A 41 -15.97 -13.13 21.71
CA ALA A 41 -16.16 -13.43 20.29
C ALA A 41 -16.61 -12.20 19.49
N LEU A 42 -17.51 -11.38 20.04
CA LEU A 42 -17.93 -10.12 19.44
C LEU A 42 -16.76 -9.11 19.36
N ALA A 43 -15.99 -8.98 20.45
CA ALA A 43 -14.82 -8.09 20.47
C ALA A 43 -13.76 -8.53 19.44
N SER A 44 -13.47 -9.84 19.35
CA SER A 44 -12.58 -10.43 18.35
C SER A 44 -13.07 -10.16 16.93
N TYR A 45 -14.37 -10.28 16.68
CA TYR A 45 -14.95 -9.98 15.37
C TYR A 45 -14.81 -8.51 14.99
N GLU A 46 -15.17 -7.58 15.89
CA GLU A 46 -15.03 -6.14 15.64
C GLU A 46 -13.58 -5.75 15.35
N ARG A 47 -12.64 -6.28 16.15
CA ARG A 47 -11.21 -6.05 15.95
C ARG A 47 -10.74 -6.63 14.61
N GLY A 48 -11.17 -7.85 14.27
CA GLY A 48 -10.86 -8.48 13.00
C GLY A 48 -11.33 -7.65 11.81
N VAL A 49 -12.55 -7.12 11.85
CA VAL A 49 -13.08 -6.23 10.80
C VAL A 49 -12.23 -4.97 10.66
N ALA A 50 -11.81 -4.37 11.78
CA ALA A 50 -10.95 -3.19 11.75
C ALA A 50 -9.58 -3.48 11.11
N LEU A 51 -8.96 -4.62 11.46
CA LEU A 51 -7.68 -5.05 10.89
C LEU A 51 -7.76 -5.32 9.39
N VAL A 52 -8.84 -5.99 8.93
CA VAL A 52 -9.07 -6.22 7.50
C VAL A 52 -9.14 -4.90 6.73
N ARG A 53 -9.87 -3.91 7.25
CA ARG A 53 -9.94 -2.57 6.63
C ARG A 53 -8.58 -1.89 6.56
N GLN A 54 -7.81 -1.93 7.65
CA GLN A 54 -6.45 -1.37 7.68
C GLN A 54 -5.54 -2.02 6.64
N CYS A 55 -5.61 -3.35 6.49
CA CYS A 55 -4.86 -4.07 5.47
C CYS A 55 -5.24 -3.63 4.04
N GLN A 56 -6.54 -3.51 3.76
CA GLN A 56 -7.05 -3.05 2.47
C GLN A 56 -6.60 -1.61 2.15
N ASP A 57 -6.69 -0.70 3.12
CA ASP A 57 -6.27 0.69 2.96
C ASP A 57 -4.77 0.80 2.65
N THR A 58 -3.96 -0.04 3.32
CA THR A 58 -2.51 -0.09 3.11
C THR A 58 -2.17 -0.60 1.70
N LEU A 59 -2.83 -1.66 1.25
CA LEU A 59 -2.67 -2.19 -0.10
C LEU A 59 -3.11 -1.17 -1.16
N ALA A 60 -4.25 -0.50 -0.96
CA ALA A 60 -4.74 0.53 -1.87
C ALA A 60 -3.78 1.72 -1.94
N ALA A 61 -3.14 2.10 -0.83
CA ALA A 61 -2.10 3.13 -0.83
C ALA A 61 -0.86 2.72 -1.62
N ALA A 62 -0.43 1.46 -1.48
CA ALA A 62 0.69 0.91 -2.25
C ALA A 62 0.38 0.89 -3.76
N GLU A 63 -0.83 0.47 -4.14
CA GLU A 63 -1.28 0.45 -5.54
C GLU A 63 -1.31 1.85 -6.15
N ARG A 64 -1.86 2.85 -5.44
CA ARG A 64 -1.84 4.25 -5.90
C ARG A 64 -0.42 4.76 -6.12
N LYS A 65 0.51 4.41 -5.23
CA LYS A 65 1.92 4.79 -5.37
C LYS A 65 2.55 4.15 -6.61
N LEU A 66 2.22 2.89 -6.89
CA LEU A 66 2.68 2.19 -8.09
C LEU A 66 2.16 2.87 -9.37
N GLN A 67 0.86 3.21 -9.43
CA GLN A 67 0.27 3.91 -10.58
C GLN A 67 0.90 5.29 -10.81
N MET A 68 1.22 6.03 -9.74
CA MET A 68 1.93 7.31 -9.85
C MET A 68 3.34 7.15 -10.42
N LEU A 69 4.05 6.09 -10.04
CA LEU A 69 5.38 5.79 -10.57
C LEU A 69 5.30 5.38 -12.04
N GLU A 70 4.36 4.50 -12.41
CA GLU A 70 4.17 4.09 -13.80
C GLU A 70 3.79 5.26 -14.71
N SER A 71 2.88 6.13 -14.27
CA SER A 71 2.49 7.32 -15.06
C SER A 71 3.61 8.35 -15.18
N GLY A 72 4.44 8.53 -14.15
CA GLY A 72 5.64 9.36 -14.21
C GLY A 72 6.67 8.80 -15.20
N VAL A 73 7.00 7.51 -15.08
CA VAL A 73 7.92 6.80 -15.99
C VAL A 73 7.43 6.84 -17.43
N LEU A 74 6.13 6.62 -17.65
CA LEU A 74 5.54 6.66 -18.98
C LEU A 74 5.56 8.07 -19.58
N ARG A 75 5.36 9.11 -18.76
CA ARG A 75 5.46 10.50 -19.21
C ARG A 75 6.89 10.88 -19.61
N ASP A 76 7.89 10.43 -18.87
CA ASP A 76 9.30 10.70 -19.18
C ASP A 76 9.73 10.04 -20.51
N LEU A 77 9.20 8.85 -20.80
CA LEU A 77 9.42 8.17 -22.09
C LEU A 77 8.68 8.86 -23.25
N ALA A 78 7.50 9.44 -23.00
CA ALA A 78 6.71 10.12 -24.03
C ALA A 78 7.33 11.44 -24.48
N ILE A 79 8.02 12.17 -23.59
CA ILE A 79 8.69 13.44 -23.95
C ILE A 79 9.92 13.21 -24.85
N ALA A 80 10.57 12.04 -24.74
CA ALA A 80 11.73 11.72 -25.57
C ALA A 80 11.37 11.32 -27.02
N GLY A 81 10.08 11.16 -27.36
CA GLY A 81 9.61 10.63 -28.64
C GLY A 81 9.07 11.64 -29.65
N ASP A 82 8.97 12.93 -29.31
CA ASP A 82 8.22 13.93 -30.12
C ASP A 82 9.11 14.99 -30.83
N ASP A 83 10.44 14.91 -30.74
CA ASP A 83 11.36 15.95 -31.25
C ASP A 83 11.82 15.74 -32.71
N SER A 84 10.97 15.23 -33.61
CA SER A 84 11.40 14.94 -35.01
C SER A 84 10.42 15.30 -36.12
N ALA A 85 9.36 16.08 -35.85
CA ALA A 85 8.36 16.38 -36.88
C ALA A 85 8.06 17.87 -37.06
N GLU A 86 9.07 18.75 -37.16
CA GLU A 86 8.85 20.07 -37.80
C GLU A 86 10.16 20.75 -38.26
N ASN A 87 10.75 20.30 -39.38
CA ASN A 87 11.53 21.22 -40.23
C ASN A 87 11.68 20.69 -41.67
N GLY A 88 10.72 21.01 -42.53
CA GLY A 88 10.75 20.54 -43.92
C GLY A 88 9.84 21.25 -44.90
N ALA A 89 9.37 22.46 -44.59
CA ALA A 89 8.43 23.18 -45.45
C ALA A 89 8.84 24.64 -45.71
N GLU A 90 10.11 24.90 -46.04
CA GLU A 90 10.51 26.19 -46.61
C GLU A 90 11.83 26.05 -47.40
N ARG A 91 11.72 25.89 -48.73
CA ARG A 91 12.50 26.63 -49.74
C ARG A 91 12.01 26.26 -51.14
N ARG A 92 11.67 27.33 -51.88
CA ARG A 92 11.29 27.38 -53.30
C ARG A 92 12.23 26.65 -54.23
#